data_AF-A0A4V3YQM7-F1
#
_entry.id   AF-A0A4V3YQM7-F1
#
_cell.length_a   1.000
_cell.length_b   1.000
_cell.length_c   1.000
_cell.angle_alpha   90.00
_cell.angle_beta   90.00
_cell.angle_gamma   90.00
#
_symmetry.space_group_name_H-M   'P 1'
#
loop_
_entity.id
_entity.type
_entity.pdbx_description
1 polymer ?
#
loop_
_entity_poly.entity_id
_entity_poly.type
_entity_poly.pdbx_seq_one_letter_code
_entity_poly.pdbx_strand_id
1 'polypeptide(L)'
;MTRLRVVAAAAAALLATSACSPTVWPSAADQDEFCDVVTDTGLSREQLDELRSLGTPANLPFEARRYLLDLDEGEETDAADEATFREYVDGYCR
;
A
#
# COMPACT_ATOMS: atom_id res chain seq x y z
N MET A 1 -20.15 25.68 56.57
CA MET A 1 -19.88 24.24 56.70
C MET A 1 -19.30 23.74 55.39
N THR A 2 -18.02 23.40 55.40
CA THR A 2 -17.23 22.91 54.26
C THR A 2 -17.62 21.47 53.95
N ARG A 3 -17.97 21.14 52.70
CA ARG A 3 -17.97 19.74 52.22
C ARG A 3 -17.39 19.62 50.80
N LEU A 4 -16.63 18.53 50.65
CA LEU A 4 -15.51 18.34 49.73
C LEU A 4 -15.91 18.12 48.27
N ARG A 5 -14.92 18.47 47.43
CA ARG A 5 -14.75 18.14 46.02
C ARG A 5 -14.67 16.63 45.79
N VAL A 6 -15.25 16.14 44.69
CA VAL A 6 -14.69 15.02 43.93
C VAL A 6 -14.66 15.44 42.46
N VAL A 7 -13.47 15.84 42.02
CA VAL A 7 -13.16 16.00 40.60
C VAL A 7 -12.81 14.62 40.09
N ALA A 8 -13.74 13.97 39.39
CA ALA A 8 -13.42 12.76 38.65
C ALA A 8 -12.64 13.18 37.39
N ALA A 9 -11.32 13.19 37.49
CA ALA A 9 -10.44 13.26 36.33
C ALA A 9 -10.56 11.94 35.58
N ALA A 10 -11.45 11.89 34.60
CA ALA A 10 -11.50 10.80 33.63
C ALA A 10 -10.25 10.93 32.75
N ALA A 11 -9.24 10.11 33.05
CA ALA A 11 -8.11 9.90 32.16
C ALA A 11 -8.65 9.28 30.87
N ALA A 12 -8.86 10.12 29.85
CA ALA A 12 -9.06 9.66 28.49
C ALA A 12 -7.75 9.01 28.04
N ALA A 13 -7.66 7.70 28.21
CA ALA A 13 -6.75 6.88 27.44
C ALA A 13 -7.18 7.02 25.98
N LEU A 14 -6.57 7.99 25.27
CA LEU A 14 -6.54 7.99 23.82
C LEU A 14 -5.77 6.74 23.43
N LEU A 15 -6.51 5.64 23.27
CA LEU A 15 -6.09 4.49 22.52
C LEU A 15 -5.67 5.04 21.16
N ALA A 16 -4.36 5.21 20.99
CA ALA A 16 -3.76 5.22 19.68
C ALA A 16 -4.13 3.87 19.06
N THR A 17 -5.27 3.82 18.40
CA THR A 17 -5.55 2.83 17.38
C THR A 17 -4.47 3.07 16.35
N SER A 18 -3.32 2.43 16.53
CA SER A 18 -2.38 2.17 15.46
C SER A 18 -3.23 1.75 14.29
N ALA A 19 -3.33 2.64 13.29
CA ALA A 19 -4.05 2.40 12.08
C ALA A 19 -3.29 1.30 11.34
N CYS A 20 -3.52 0.05 11.74
CA CYS A 20 -3.28 -1.10 10.88
C CYS A 20 -4.35 -1.01 9.81
N SER A 21 -4.22 -0.04 8.88
CA SER A 21 -4.70 -0.29 7.54
C SER A 21 -3.91 -1.52 7.10
N PRO A 22 -4.55 -2.65 6.80
CA PRO A 22 -3.81 -3.71 6.15
C PRO A 22 -3.33 -3.10 4.83
N THR A 23 -2.05 -2.75 4.73
CA THR A 23 -1.38 -2.46 3.46
C THR A 23 -1.23 -3.78 2.70
N VAL A 24 -2.33 -4.53 2.59
CA VAL A 24 -2.41 -5.77 1.86
C VAL A 24 -3.23 -5.45 0.65
N TRP A 25 -2.54 -5.06 -0.41
CA TRP A 25 -3.16 -4.95 -1.71
C TRP A 25 -3.83 -6.30 -2.04
N PRO A 26 -5.04 -6.29 -2.63
CA PRO A 26 -5.67 -7.53 -3.08
C PRO A 26 -4.71 -8.31 -3.99
N SER A 27 -4.70 -9.65 -3.93
CA SER A 27 -3.75 -10.50 -4.67
C SER A 27 -4.40 -11.29 -5.82
N ALA A 28 -5.49 -10.75 -6.36
CA ALA A 28 -6.32 -11.39 -7.37
C ALA A 28 -6.85 -10.40 -8.41
N ALA A 29 -6.06 -9.36 -8.73
CA ALA A 29 -6.39 -8.45 -9.81
C ALA A 29 -6.36 -9.20 -11.14
N ASP A 30 -7.26 -8.82 -12.06
CA ASP A 30 -7.20 -9.25 -13.44
C ASP A 30 -5.91 -8.72 -14.10
N GLN A 31 -5.28 -9.55 -14.92
CA GLN A 31 -3.99 -9.21 -15.53
C GLN A 31 -4.14 -8.06 -16.54
N ASP A 32 -5.22 -8.04 -17.32
CA ASP A 32 -5.43 -7.04 -18.36
C ASP A 32 -5.76 -5.68 -17.70
N GLU A 33 -6.61 -5.68 -16.67
CA GLU A 33 -6.92 -4.45 -15.90
C GLU A 33 -5.67 -3.88 -15.20
N PHE A 34 -4.80 -4.74 -14.67
CA PHE A 34 -3.53 -4.31 -14.11
C PHE A 34 -2.61 -3.67 -15.16
N CYS A 35 -2.51 -4.28 -16.35
CA CYS A 35 -1.68 -3.79 -17.44
C CYS A 35 -2.20 -2.49 -18.07
N ASP A 36 -3.51 -2.24 -18.05
CA ASP A 36 -4.09 -0.97 -18.52
C ASP A 36 -3.62 0.23 -17.68
N VAL A 37 -3.37 0.02 -16.39
CA VAL A 37 -2.91 1.07 -15.47
C VAL A 37 -1.38 1.21 -15.48
N VAL A 38 -0.66 0.09 -15.59
CA VAL A 38 0.81 0.07 -15.57
C VAL A 38 1.39 0.36 -16.95
N THR A 39 1.85 1.59 -17.14
CA THR A 39 2.48 2.03 -18.39
C THR A 39 4.01 1.98 -18.37
N ASP A 40 4.64 2.17 -17.19
CA ASP A 40 6.10 2.20 -16.98
C ASP A 40 6.47 2.06 -15.48
N THR A 41 7.77 2.03 -15.14
CA THR A 41 8.31 1.96 -13.76
C THR A 41 8.33 3.31 -13.02
N GLY A 42 7.51 4.28 -13.45
CA GLY A 42 7.43 5.62 -12.89
C GLY A 42 6.01 5.98 -12.51
N LEU A 43 5.33 5.06 -11.80
CA LEU A 43 3.91 5.18 -11.49
C LEU A 43 3.62 6.44 -10.70
N SER A 44 2.65 7.21 -11.17
CA SER A 44 2.12 8.35 -10.44
C SER A 44 1.35 7.90 -9.20
N ARG A 45 1.12 8.82 -8.25
CA ARG A 45 0.30 8.53 -7.06
C ARG A 45 -1.11 8.08 -7.43
N GLU A 46 -1.70 8.67 -8.47
CA GLU A 46 -3.02 8.30 -8.97
C GLU A 46 -3.06 6.86 -9.49
N GLN A 47 -2.04 6.45 -10.26
CA GLN A 47 -1.91 5.06 -10.72
C GLN A 47 -1.70 4.09 -9.56
N LEU A 48 -0.91 4.44 -8.55
CA LEU A 48 -0.72 3.60 -7.36
C LEU A 48 -2.02 3.44 -6.57
N ASP A 49 -2.81 4.51 -6.41
CA ASP A 49 -4.11 4.44 -5.73
C ASP A 49 -5.11 3.57 -6.52
N GLU A 50 -5.09 3.64 -7.86
CA GLU A 50 -5.90 2.77 -8.73
C GLU A 50 -5.48 1.31 -8.61
N LEU A 51 -4.18 1.02 -8.74
CA LEU A 51 -3.62 -0.32 -8.56
C LEU A 51 -3.88 -0.87 -7.16
N ARG A 52 -3.87 -0.03 -6.12
CA ARG A 52 -4.22 -0.45 -4.76
C ARG A 52 -5.67 -0.92 -4.66
N SER A 53 -6.58 -0.28 -5.40
CA SER A 53 -7.99 -0.67 -5.45
C SER A 53 -8.19 -1.95 -6.26
N LEU A 54 -7.49 -2.12 -7.39
CA LEU A 54 -7.55 -3.31 -8.23
C LEU A 54 -6.87 -4.52 -7.57
N GLY A 55 -5.72 -4.27 -6.95
CA GLY A 55 -4.78 -5.25 -6.43
C GLY A 55 -3.64 -5.58 -7.39
N THR A 56 -2.98 -6.69 -7.11
CA THR A 56 -1.91 -7.26 -7.92
C THR A 56 -2.32 -8.61 -8.51
N PRO A 57 -1.87 -8.95 -9.73
CA PRO A 57 -2.04 -10.29 -10.29
C PRO A 57 -1.37 -11.36 -9.42
N ALA A 58 -1.90 -12.58 -9.49
CA ALA A 58 -1.39 -13.70 -8.70
C ALA A 58 0.03 -14.13 -9.12
N ASN A 59 0.37 -13.94 -10.39
CA ASN A 59 1.68 -14.23 -10.98
C ASN A 59 2.70 -13.09 -10.82
N LEU A 60 2.33 -11.95 -10.22
CA LEU A 60 3.27 -10.88 -9.92
C LEU A 60 4.34 -11.39 -8.92
N PRO A 61 5.64 -11.34 -9.25
CA PRO A 61 6.71 -11.73 -8.36
C PRO A 61 6.68 -10.97 -7.04
N PHE A 62 7.25 -11.57 -5.98
CA PHE A 62 7.24 -10.97 -4.65
C PHE A 62 7.99 -9.64 -4.64
N GLU A 63 9.15 -9.57 -5.29
CA GLU A 63 10.01 -8.40 -5.42
C GLU A 63 9.28 -7.28 -6.17
N ALA A 64 8.58 -7.62 -7.26
CA ALA A 64 7.75 -6.67 -8.00
C ALA A 64 6.57 -6.13 -7.16
N ARG A 65 5.97 -6.98 -6.32
CA ARG A 65 4.92 -6.54 -5.38
C ARG A 65 5.49 -5.64 -4.29
N ARG A 66 6.67 -5.94 -3.75
CA ARG A 66 7.34 -5.12 -2.75
C ARG A 66 7.68 -3.74 -3.32
N TYR A 67 8.19 -3.67 -4.54
CA TYR A 67 8.40 -2.40 -5.25
C TYR A 67 7.15 -1.50 -5.25
N LEU A 68 5.97 -2.05 -5.58
CA LEU A 68 4.71 -1.30 -5.59
C LEU A 68 4.30 -0.83 -4.18
N LEU A 69 4.55 -1.63 -3.15
CA LEU A 69 4.27 -1.28 -1.76
C LEU A 69 5.22 -0.18 -1.27
N ASP A 70 6.52 -0.29 -1.55
CA ASP A 70 7.52 0.72 -1.20
C ASP A 70 7.15 2.07 -1.86
N LEU A 71 6.71 2.05 -3.13
CA LEU A 71 6.18 3.23 -3.82
C LEU A 71 4.90 3.81 -3.17
N ASP A 72 3.93 2.97 -2.79
CA ASP A 72 2.68 3.39 -2.13
C ASP A 72 2.94 4.00 -0.75
N GLU A 73 3.91 3.46 -0.02
CA GLU A 73 4.29 3.94 1.32
C GLU A 73 5.24 5.15 1.26
N GLY A 74 5.75 5.49 0.08
CA GLY A 74 6.72 6.58 -0.12
C GLY A 74 8.10 6.25 0.47
N GLU A 75 8.42 4.96 0.56
CA GLU A 75 9.71 4.46 1.01
C GLU A 75 10.76 4.45 -0.13
N GLU A 76 12.02 4.26 0.25
CA GLU A 76 13.10 4.09 -0.72
C GLU A 76 12.99 2.71 -1.38
N THR A 77 12.96 2.69 -2.72
CA THR A 77 12.82 1.45 -3.50
C THR A 77 14.16 0.78 -3.75
N ASP A 78 14.20 -0.56 -3.68
CA ASP A 78 15.36 -1.34 -4.09
C ASP A 78 15.45 -1.46 -5.63
N ALA A 79 16.66 -1.30 -6.18
CA ALA A 79 16.88 -1.34 -7.64
C ALA A 79 16.62 -2.73 -8.26
N ALA A 80 16.82 -3.82 -7.51
CA ALA A 80 16.54 -5.18 -7.98
C ALA A 80 15.02 -5.43 -8.04
N ASP A 81 14.27 -4.88 -7.12
CA ASP A 81 12.81 -4.97 -7.08
C ASP A 81 12.18 -4.17 -8.21
N GLU A 82 12.68 -2.96 -8.48
CA GLU A 82 12.29 -2.16 -9.63
C GLU A 82 12.60 -2.89 -10.95
N ALA A 83 13.79 -3.51 -11.06
CA ALA A 83 14.15 -4.29 -12.25
C ALA A 83 13.22 -5.49 -12.45
N THR A 84 12.87 -6.20 -11.37
CA THR A 84 11.92 -7.32 -11.42
C THR A 84 10.53 -6.85 -11.85
N PHE A 85 10.08 -5.71 -11.35
CA PHE A 85 8.82 -5.09 -11.78
C PHE A 85 8.85 -4.73 -13.27
N ARG A 86 9.94 -4.12 -13.75
CA ARG A 86 10.12 -3.79 -15.17
C ARG A 86 10.05 -5.02 -16.06
N GLU A 87 10.79 -6.07 -15.72
CA GLU A 87 10.82 -7.33 -16.46
C GLU A 87 9.44 -7.98 -16.50
N TYR A 88 8.68 -7.90 -15.39
CA TYR A 88 7.30 -8.36 -15.37
C TYR A 88 6.42 -7.58 -16.33
N VAL A 89 6.45 -6.25 -16.28
CA VAL A 89 5.64 -5.39 -17.16
C VAL A 89 5.99 -5.64 -18.64
N ASP A 90 7.28 -5.73 -18.96
CA ASP A 90 7.73 -6.02 -20.33
C ASP A 90 7.34 -7.43 -20.81
N GLY A 91 7.27 -8.40 -19.91
CA GLY A 91 6.94 -9.79 -20.25
C GLY A 91 5.44 -10.11 -20.29
N TYR A 92 4.62 -9.37 -19.54
CA TYR A 92 3.20 -9.70 -19.32
C TYR A 92 2.22 -8.60 -19.69
N CYS A 93 2.67 -7.35 -19.91
CA CYS A 93 1.80 -6.21 -20.26
C CYS A 93 2.10 -5.57 -21.63
N ARG A 94 3.08 -6.08 -22.40
CA ARG A 94 3.48 -5.56 -23.72
C ARG A 94 3.38 -6.61 -24.82
#